data_AF-A0A9C6TZU8-F1
#
_entry.id   AF-A0A9C6TZU8-F1
#
_cell.length_a   1.000
_cell.length_b   1.000
_cell.length_c   1.000
_cell.angle_alpha   90.00
_cell.angle_beta   90.00
_cell.angle_gamma   90.00
#
_symmetry.space_group_name_H-M   'P 1'
#
loop_
_entity.id
_entity.type
_entity.pdbx_description
1 polymer ?
#
loop_
_entity_poly.entity_id
_entity_poly.type
_entity_poly.pdbx_seq_one_letter_code
_entity_poly.pdbx_strand_id
1 'polypeptide(L)'
;MSDYRYFQSRAILAPTLKSVEKVNDFVLTIFPGMEKEYLSSDTTCQADENEDVKQEWFTSEFLNDIKCSGLLNHKLTLKPGVAVMLLRNIDQTSGLCNGTRLIVNKLGSNVIGATVVSGRNIGDKVYIPRMNLIPSDSGLPFKFQRRQFSLTVCFAMTINMSQDQSLSHVRLYLPKSMFIYGQLYVALSRVKSRSGLRVLILNEDGNPKSSTTNVVYN
;
A
#
# COMPACT_ATOMS: atom_id res chain seq x y z
N MET A 1 -17.30 -15.76 1.84
CA MET A 1 -16.67 -14.59 1.19
C MET A 1 -15.18 -14.86 0.99
N SER A 2 -14.83 -16.01 0.39
CA SER A 2 -13.48 -16.61 0.39
C SER A 2 -12.88 -16.76 -1.01
N ASP A 3 -13.54 -16.25 -2.04
CA ASP A 3 -13.03 -16.36 -3.40
C ASP A 3 -12.01 -15.24 -3.69
N TYR A 4 -10.73 -15.60 -3.67
CA TYR A 4 -9.63 -14.70 -4.01
C TYR A 4 -9.78 -14.09 -5.42
N ARG A 5 -10.52 -14.76 -6.31
CA ARG A 5 -10.84 -14.27 -7.66
C ARG A 5 -11.63 -12.96 -7.63
N TYR A 6 -12.37 -12.70 -6.55
CA TYR A 6 -13.08 -11.42 -6.40
C TYR A 6 -12.11 -10.23 -6.41
N PHE A 7 -10.99 -10.32 -5.70
CA PHE A 7 -10.02 -9.23 -5.57
C PHE A 7 -8.96 -9.22 -6.68
N GLN A 8 -8.80 -10.33 -7.41
CA GLN A 8 -7.81 -10.47 -8.50
C GLN A 8 -7.89 -9.33 -9.52
N SER A 9 -9.09 -8.94 -9.94
CA SER A 9 -9.27 -7.98 -11.03
C SER A 9 -10.02 -6.71 -10.62
N ARG A 10 -10.14 -6.46 -9.31
CA ARG A 10 -10.82 -5.31 -8.72
C ARG A 10 -9.85 -4.40 -7.96
N ALA A 11 -10.01 -3.09 -8.11
CA ALA A 11 -9.32 -2.11 -7.27
C ALA A 11 -10.07 -0.77 -7.23
N ILE A 12 -9.86 -0.02 -6.16
CA ILE A 12 -10.18 1.40 -6.10
C ILE A 12 -8.90 2.17 -6.47
N LEU A 13 -8.99 3.11 -7.40
CA LEU A 13 -7.88 3.98 -7.76
C LEU A 13 -8.12 5.38 -7.21
N ALA A 14 -7.09 5.98 -6.62
CA ALA A 14 -7.13 7.35 -6.13
C ALA A 14 -5.85 8.11 -6.54
N PRO A 15 -5.90 9.45 -6.63
CA PRO A 15 -4.78 10.23 -7.15
C PRO A 15 -3.63 10.38 -6.14
N THR A 16 -3.91 10.34 -4.83
CA THR A 16 -2.92 10.59 -3.78
C THR A 16 -2.84 9.43 -2.78
N LEU A 17 -1.68 9.23 -2.18
CA LEU A 17 -1.48 8.24 -1.12
C LEU A 17 -2.42 8.49 0.07
N LYS A 18 -2.60 9.75 0.48
CA LYS A 18 -3.53 10.13 1.56
C LYS A 18 -4.97 9.68 1.29
N SER A 19 -5.42 9.77 0.04
CA SER A 19 -6.75 9.26 -0.34
C SER A 19 -6.83 7.74 -0.30
N VAL A 20 -5.76 7.06 -0.71
CA VAL A 20 -5.65 5.59 -0.66
C VAL A 20 -5.68 5.09 0.79
N GLU A 21 -4.88 5.69 1.68
CA GLU A 21 -4.84 5.37 3.11
C GLU A 21 -6.22 5.50 3.74
N LYS A 22 -6.90 6.65 3.56
CA LYS A 22 -8.26 6.87 4.07
C LYS A 22 -9.24 5.78 3.63
N VAL A 23 -9.21 5.38 2.36
CA VAL A 23 -10.11 4.35 1.85
C VAL A 23 -9.75 2.98 2.43
N ASN A 24 -8.47 2.63 2.47
CA ASN A 24 -8.02 1.35 3.00
C ASN A 24 -8.33 1.22 4.50
N ASP A 25 -8.08 2.26 5.29
CA ASP A 25 -8.38 2.30 6.72
C ASP A 25 -9.88 2.16 6.96
N PHE A 26 -10.70 2.92 6.22
CA PHE A 26 -12.16 2.81 6.31
C PHE A 26 -12.66 1.41 5.96
N VAL A 27 -12.18 0.84 4.85
CA VAL A 27 -12.58 -0.51 4.42
C VAL A 27 -12.13 -1.55 5.43
N LEU A 28 -10.93 -1.42 6.00
CA LEU A 28 -10.43 -2.35 7.03
C LEU A 28 -11.30 -2.31 8.30
N THR A 29 -11.76 -1.14 8.73
CA THR A 29 -12.66 -0.98 9.89
C THR A 29 -13.96 -1.76 9.70
N ILE A 30 -14.59 -1.64 8.52
CA ILE A 30 -15.85 -2.34 8.22
C ILE A 30 -15.64 -3.80 7.77
N PHE A 31 -14.41 -4.22 7.47
CA PHE A 31 -14.12 -5.58 7.03
C PHE A 31 -14.35 -6.56 8.20
N PRO A 32 -15.09 -7.66 7.98
CA PRO A 32 -15.40 -8.61 9.05
C PRO A 32 -14.14 -9.36 9.51
N GLY A 33 -14.17 -9.81 10.77
CA GLY A 33 -13.12 -10.64 11.36
C GLY A 33 -12.28 -9.91 12.41
N MET A 34 -11.57 -10.70 13.21
CA MET A 34 -10.69 -10.18 14.26
C MET A 34 -9.45 -9.55 13.65
N GLU A 35 -9.16 -8.32 14.08
CA GLU A 35 -7.95 -7.63 13.72
C GLU A 35 -6.75 -8.18 14.49
N LYS A 36 -5.59 -8.15 13.84
CA LYS A 36 -4.30 -8.38 14.47
C LYS A 36 -3.38 -7.22 14.11
N GLU A 37 -2.80 -6.65 15.14
CA GLU A 37 -1.82 -5.58 15.04
C GLU A 37 -0.39 -6.15 15.06
N TYR A 38 0.47 -5.58 14.23
CA TYR A 38 1.89 -5.84 14.18
C TYR A 38 2.65 -4.53 14.33
N LEU A 39 3.34 -4.38 15.46
CA LEU A 39 4.26 -3.28 15.71
C LEU A 39 5.64 -3.61 15.12
N SER A 40 6.31 -2.60 14.60
CA SER A 40 7.68 -2.73 14.11
C SER A 40 8.65 -2.83 15.28
N SER A 41 9.87 -3.27 15.00
CA SER A 41 10.99 -3.19 15.93
C SER A 41 12.07 -2.37 15.26
N ASP A 42 12.44 -1.27 15.89
CA ASP A 42 13.36 -0.29 15.31
C ASP A 42 14.69 -0.33 16.07
N THR A 43 15.80 -0.14 15.37
CA THR A 43 17.15 -0.20 15.93
C THR A 43 18.02 0.83 15.24
N THR A 44 18.74 1.67 15.99
CA THR A 44 19.70 2.60 15.41
C THR A 44 20.89 1.84 14.81
N CYS A 45 21.36 2.26 13.65
CA CYS A 45 22.61 1.76 13.08
C CYS A 45 23.73 2.59 13.71
N GLN A 46 24.75 1.94 14.28
CA GLN A 46 25.95 2.67 14.69
C GLN A 46 26.59 3.27 13.43
N ALA A 47 26.72 4.59 13.39
CA ALA A 47 27.63 5.23 12.45
C ALA A 47 29.05 4.97 12.92
N ASP A 48 30.00 4.89 11.99
CA ASP A 48 31.43 4.89 12.31
C ASP A 48 31.73 6.04 13.28
N GLU A 49 32.68 5.82 14.20
CA GLU A 49 32.92 6.50 15.49
C GLU A 49 33.14 8.04 15.48
N ASN A 50 32.76 8.77 14.42
CA ASN A 50 33.15 10.15 14.16
C ASN A 50 32.01 11.17 13.97
N GLU A 51 30.79 10.94 14.46
CA GLU A 51 29.75 11.99 14.45
C GLU A 51 29.13 12.22 15.83
N ASP A 52 29.20 13.48 16.29
CA ASP A 52 28.72 14.05 17.56
C ASP A 52 27.21 13.90 17.84
N VAL A 53 26.51 13.01 17.13
CA VAL A 53 25.09 12.77 17.29
C VAL A 53 24.87 11.83 18.46
N LYS A 54 24.55 12.40 19.62
CA LYS A 54 24.21 11.66 20.85
C LYS A 54 23.06 10.69 20.57
N GLN A 55 23.37 9.39 20.52
CA GLN A 55 22.40 8.30 20.36
C GLN A 55 21.27 8.33 21.40
N GLU A 56 21.50 8.99 22.54
CA GLU A 56 20.54 9.19 23.64
C GLU A 56 19.29 10.01 23.26
N TRP A 57 19.30 10.76 22.15
CA TRP A 57 18.12 11.53 21.72
C TRP A 57 17.12 10.75 20.88
N PHE A 58 17.47 9.54 20.42
CA PHE A 58 16.60 8.73 19.56
C PHE A 58 15.82 7.72 20.40
N THR A 59 14.73 8.18 21.03
CA THR A 59 13.84 7.28 21.78
C THR A 59 13.08 6.34 20.84
N SER A 60 12.57 5.24 21.39
CA SER A 60 11.75 4.30 20.61
C SER A 60 10.47 4.96 20.08
N GLU A 61 9.87 5.87 20.85
CA GLU A 61 8.69 6.64 20.44
C GLU A 61 9.01 7.54 19.23
N PHE A 62 10.15 8.25 19.28
CA PHE A 62 10.60 9.07 18.16
C PHE A 62 10.80 8.24 16.90
N LEU A 63 11.45 7.08 17.02
CA LEU A 63 11.66 6.18 15.88
C LEU A 63 10.32 5.69 15.31
N ASN A 64 9.39 5.28 16.16
CA ASN A 64 8.07 4.78 15.76
C ASN A 64 7.26 5.79 14.93
N ASP A 65 7.44 7.09 15.19
CA ASP A 65 6.75 8.17 14.46
C ASP A 65 7.36 8.51 13.10
N ILE A 66 8.56 8.01 12.80
CA ILE A 66 9.23 8.28 11.52
C ILE A 66 8.45 7.65 10.36
N LYS A 67 8.06 8.52 9.43
CA LYS A 67 7.47 8.19 8.13
C LYS A 67 8.34 8.75 7.01
N CYS A 68 8.97 7.86 6.25
CA CYS A 68 9.78 8.21 5.09
C CYS A 68 9.32 7.39 3.88
N SER A 69 9.57 7.90 2.67
CA SER A 69 9.28 7.16 1.44
C SER A 69 10.02 5.81 1.44
N GLY A 70 9.29 4.72 1.21
CA GLY A 70 9.86 3.38 1.20
C GLY A 70 10.16 2.77 2.58
N LEU A 71 9.87 3.46 3.68
CA LEU A 71 9.89 2.86 5.01
C LEU A 71 8.52 2.25 5.32
N LEU A 72 8.51 1.09 5.97
CA LEU A 72 7.26 0.47 6.44
C LEU A 72 6.71 1.24 7.63
N ASN A 73 5.39 1.34 7.74
CA ASN A 73 4.74 1.93 8.90
C ASN A 73 5.08 1.13 10.17
N HIS A 74 5.27 1.84 11.28
CA HIS A 74 5.48 1.20 12.58
C HIS A 74 4.32 0.25 12.91
N LYS A 75 3.08 0.70 12.74
CA LYS A 75 1.88 -0.08 12.98
C LYS A 75 1.28 -0.62 11.67
N LEU A 76 1.06 -1.94 11.62
CA LEU A 76 0.34 -2.64 10.56
C LEU A 76 -0.83 -3.43 11.17
N THR A 77 -2.06 -3.12 10.76
CA THR A 77 -3.28 -3.82 11.21
C THR A 77 -3.85 -4.64 10.06
N LEU A 78 -4.14 -5.92 10.30
CA LEU A 78 -4.66 -6.85 9.28
C LEU A 78 -5.78 -7.72 9.83
N LYS A 79 -6.65 -8.21 8.94
CA LYS A 79 -7.69 -9.22 9.21
C LYS A 79 -7.56 -10.38 8.22
N PRO A 80 -7.94 -11.62 8.56
CA PRO A 80 -7.98 -12.71 7.58
C PRO A 80 -8.92 -12.36 6.41
N GLY A 81 -8.51 -12.64 5.18
CA GLY A 81 -9.27 -12.37 3.96
C GLY A 81 -9.04 -10.98 3.34
N VAL A 82 -8.32 -10.07 4.00
CA VAL A 82 -8.04 -8.74 3.44
C VAL A 82 -7.06 -8.82 2.29
N ALA A 83 -7.25 -7.95 1.30
CA ALA A 83 -6.30 -7.74 0.22
C ALA A 83 -5.12 -6.91 0.72
N VAL A 84 -3.91 -7.37 0.45
CA VAL A 84 -2.66 -6.67 0.76
C VAL A 84 -1.77 -6.62 -0.48
N MET A 85 -0.76 -5.76 -0.44
CA MET A 85 0.24 -5.61 -1.50
C MET A 85 1.64 -5.60 -0.88
N LEU A 86 2.57 -6.29 -1.54
CA LEU A 86 3.99 -6.25 -1.18
C LEU A 86 4.59 -4.89 -1.52
N LEU A 87 5.36 -4.33 -0.57
CA LEU A 87 6.04 -3.04 -0.73
C LEU A 87 7.52 -3.19 -1.14
N ARG A 88 8.04 -4.42 -1.10
CA ARG A 88 9.43 -4.76 -1.42
C ARG A 88 9.52 -6.10 -2.13
N ASN A 89 10.60 -6.26 -2.88
CA ASN A 89 10.95 -7.55 -3.46
C ASN A 89 11.40 -8.49 -2.34
N ILE A 90 10.79 -9.67 -2.28
CA ILE A 90 11.16 -10.76 -1.36
C ILE A 90 11.84 -11.86 -2.17
N ASP A 91 11.16 -12.33 -3.20
CA ASP A 91 11.66 -13.36 -4.10
C ASP A 91 11.09 -13.12 -5.50
N GLN A 92 11.90 -12.53 -6.37
CA GLN A 92 11.49 -12.22 -7.74
C GLN A 92 11.30 -13.47 -8.59
N THR A 93 12.03 -14.55 -8.30
CA THR A 93 11.94 -15.81 -9.04
C THR A 93 10.59 -16.49 -8.82
N SER A 94 10.05 -16.35 -7.60
CA SER A 94 8.71 -16.82 -7.22
C SER A 94 7.60 -15.78 -7.43
N GLY A 95 7.88 -14.65 -8.09
CA GLY A 95 6.88 -13.60 -8.38
C GLY A 95 6.47 -12.74 -7.17
N LEU A 96 7.20 -12.82 -6.05
CA LEU A 96 7.00 -12.00 -4.85
C LEU A 96 7.81 -10.71 -4.93
N CYS A 97 7.40 -9.83 -5.85
CA CYS A 97 7.98 -8.52 -6.07
C CYS A 97 7.11 -7.39 -5.49
N ASN A 98 7.66 -6.18 -5.46
CA ASN A 98 6.94 -4.97 -5.13
C ASN A 98 5.70 -4.81 -6.05
N GLY A 99 4.55 -4.52 -5.46
CA GLY A 99 3.27 -4.43 -6.17
C GLY A 99 2.51 -5.75 -6.30
N THR A 100 3.09 -6.90 -5.94
CA THR A 100 2.34 -8.17 -5.93
C THR A 100 1.24 -8.11 -4.88
N ARG A 101 0.00 -8.30 -5.33
CA ARG A 101 -1.20 -8.36 -4.49
C ARG A 101 -1.43 -9.76 -3.97
N LEU A 102 -1.80 -9.84 -2.70
CA LEU A 102 -2.06 -11.08 -1.98
C LEU A 102 -3.40 -10.97 -1.22
N ILE A 103 -3.98 -12.12 -0.87
CA ILE A 103 -5.07 -12.22 0.11
C ILE A 103 -4.53 -12.89 1.36
N VAL A 104 -4.73 -12.28 2.52
CA VAL A 104 -4.32 -12.85 3.80
C VAL A 104 -5.14 -14.11 4.10
N ASN A 105 -4.49 -15.25 4.32
CA ASN A 105 -5.15 -16.49 4.76
C ASN A 105 -5.04 -16.67 6.27
N LYS A 106 -3.83 -16.48 6.82
CA LYS A 106 -3.53 -16.75 8.23
C LYS A 106 -2.55 -15.73 8.79
N LEU A 107 -2.84 -15.26 10.00
CA LEU A 107 -2.09 -14.23 10.70
C LEU A 107 -1.25 -14.83 11.84
N GLY A 108 -0.07 -15.37 11.51
CA GLY A 108 0.90 -15.87 12.49
C GLY A 108 1.66 -14.74 13.20
N SER A 109 2.42 -15.05 14.25
CA SER A 109 3.18 -14.01 14.97
C SER A 109 4.41 -13.53 14.19
N ASN A 110 5.11 -14.47 13.53
CA ASN A 110 6.36 -14.19 12.80
C ASN A 110 6.22 -14.25 11.28
N VAL A 111 5.13 -14.86 10.79
CA VAL A 111 4.89 -15.13 9.37
C VAL A 111 3.41 -14.96 9.07
N ILE A 112 3.11 -14.33 7.94
CA ILE A 112 1.75 -14.21 7.41
C ILE A 112 1.59 -15.17 6.23
N GLY A 113 0.62 -16.08 6.32
CA GLY A 113 0.24 -16.93 5.19
C GLY A 113 -0.72 -16.18 4.28
N ALA A 114 -0.43 -16.12 2.99
CA ALA A 114 -1.22 -15.40 2.00
C ALA A 114 -1.31 -16.15 0.67
N THR A 115 -2.27 -15.79 -0.17
CA THR A 115 -2.46 -16.34 -1.52
C THR A 115 -2.21 -15.25 -2.54
N VAL A 116 -1.41 -15.53 -3.57
CA VAL A 116 -1.10 -14.58 -4.64
C VAL A 116 -2.33 -14.36 -5.52
N VAL A 117 -2.67 -13.09 -5.79
CA VAL A 117 -3.84 -12.71 -6.62
C VAL A 117 -3.49 -11.80 -7.80
N SER A 118 -2.21 -11.55 -8.06
CA SER A 118 -1.76 -10.81 -9.24
C SER A 118 -0.45 -11.37 -9.78
N GLY A 119 -0.15 -11.09 -11.04
CA GLY A 119 1.11 -11.52 -11.67
C GLY A 119 1.03 -12.94 -12.24
N ARG A 120 2.17 -13.60 -12.37
CA ARG A 120 2.28 -14.92 -13.03
C ARG A 120 1.89 -16.09 -12.13
N ASN A 121 2.01 -15.89 -10.81
CA ASN A 121 1.90 -16.93 -9.78
C ASN A 121 0.53 -16.94 -9.06
N ILE A 122 -0.55 -16.56 -9.75
CA ILE A 122 -1.87 -16.43 -9.14
C ILE A 122 -2.35 -17.79 -8.60
N GLY A 123 -2.80 -17.80 -7.34
CA GLY A 123 -3.27 -18.99 -6.63
C GLY A 123 -2.21 -19.62 -5.73
N ASP A 124 -0.93 -19.26 -5.89
CA ASP A 124 0.15 -19.79 -5.06
C ASP A 124 -0.01 -19.33 -3.61
N LYS A 125 0.17 -20.28 -2.68
CA LYS A 125 0.21 -20.00 -1.25
C LYS A 125 1.64 -19.65 -0.86
N VAL A 126 1.80 -18.50 -0.20
CA VAL A 126 3.09 -17.95 0.16
C VAL A 126 3.12 -17.54 1.63
N TYR A 127 4.33 -17.46 2.17
CA TYR A 127 4.59 -17.11 3.56
C TYR A 127 5.46 -15.87 3.59
N ILE A 128 4.90 -14.78 4.12
CA ILE A 128 5.58 -13.48 4.17
C ILE A 128 6.20 -13.32 5.55
N PRO A 129 7.54 -13.31 5.67
CA PRO A 129 8.22 -13.01 6.93
C PRO A 129 8.35 -11.50 7.14
N ARG A 130 8.73 -11.11 8.36
CA ARG A 130 9.24 -9.76 8.63
C ARG A 130 10.60 -9.57 7.97
N MET A 131 10.86 -8.38 7.44
CA MET A 131 12.17 -8.00 6.90
C MET A 131 12.72 -6.77 7.60
N ASN A 132 14.04 -6.64 7.58
CA ASN A 132 14.76 -5.46 8.05
C ASN A 132 14.88 -4.45 6.90
N LEU A 133 14.58 -3.18 7.16
CA LEU A 133 14.67 -2.11 6.19
C LEU A 133 15.44 -0.94 6.77
N ILE A 134 16.43 -0.49 6.02
CA ILE A 134 17.16 0.75 6.28
C ILE A 134 16.64 1.76 5.26
N PRO A 135 16.04 2.90 5.68
CA PRO A 135 15.61 3.92 4.74
C PRO A 135 16.83 4.51 4.03
N SER A 136 16.81 4.46 2.69
CA SER A 136 17.98 4.81 1.86
C SER A 136 18.21 6.32 1.72
N ASP A 137 17.18 7.13 1.93
CA ASP A 137 17.20 8.59 1.81
C ASP A 137 16.17 9.19 2.78
N SER A 138 16.47 9.09 4.08
CA SER A 138 15.56 9.56 5.12
C SER A 138 15.62 11.07 5.33
N GLY A 139 16.66 11.75 4.85
CA GLY A 139 16.99 13.13 5.26
C GLY A 139 17.27 13.26 6.76
N LEU A 140 17.38 12.14 7.47
CA LEU A 140 17.66 12.12 8.90
C LEU A 140 19.16 12.18 9.13
N PRO A 141 19.62 12.84 10.21
CA PRO A 141 21.03 12.90 10.57
C PRO A 141 21.57 11.57 11.15
N PHE A 142 20.82 10.47 10.98
CA PHE A 142 21.19 9.15 11.49
C PHE A 142 20.60 8.04 10.62
N LYS A 143 21.23 6.87 10.69
CA LYS A 143 20.72 5.64 10.08
C LYS A 143 20.03 4.81 11.14
N PHE A 144 18.88 4.24 10.80
CA PHE A 144 18.22 3.23 11.63
C PHE A 144 17.62 2.15 10.75
N GLN A 145 17.31 1.01 11.37
CA GLN A 145 16.73 -0.15 10.75
C GLN A 145 15.36 -0.40 11.37
N ARG A 146 14.35 -0.61 10.53
CA ARG A 146 13.01 -1.02 10.93
C ARG A 146 12.73 -2.46 10.50
N ARG A 147 12.37 -3.31 11.46
CA ARG A 147 11.93 -4.69 11.21
C ARG A 147 10.41 -4.79 11.19
N GLN A 148 9.82 -5.07 10.04
CA GLN A 148 8.37 -5.15 9.85
C GLN A 148 7.98 -6.04 8.66
N PHE A 149 6.72 -6.47 8.58
CA PHE A 149 6.17 -7.09 7.37
C PHE A 149 6.07 -6.08 6.23
N SER A 150 6.58 -6.43 5.05
CA SER A 150 6.54 -5.56 3.87
C SER A 150 5.20 -5.58 3.16
N LEU A 151 4.13 -5.28 3.89
CA LEU A 151 2.75 -5.36 3.43
C LEU A 151 2.01 -4.06 3.73
N THR A 152 1.10 -3.70 2.83
CA THR A 152 0.06 -2.70 3.08
C THR A 152 -1.29 -3.23 2.65
N VAL A 153 -2.37 -2.77 3.30
CA VAL A 153 -3.74 -3.07 2.85
C VAL A 153 -3.96 -2.47 1.47
N CYS A 154 -4.61 -3.21 0.58
CA CYS A 154 -4.71 -2.85 -0.84
C CYS A 154 -6.10 -3.11 -1.41
N PHE A 155 -7.12 -2.44 -0.86
CA PHE A 155 -8.42 -2.28 -1.52
C PHE A 155 -8.39 -1.10 -2.50
N ALA A 156 -7.67 -0.06 -2.11
CA ALA A 156 -7.30 1.08 -2.93
C ALA A 156 -5.79 1.10 -3.20
N MET A 157 -5.40 1.67 -4.35
CA MET A 157 -4.02 1.98 -4.72
C MET A 157 -3.97 3.30 -5.49
N THR A 158 -2.77 3.88 -5.63
CA THR A 158 -2.64 5.09 -6.44
C THR A 158 -2.77 4.77 -7.92
N ILE A 159 -3.22 5.74 -8.72
CA ILE A 159 -3.29 5.60 -10.19
C ILE A 159 -1.93 5.17 -10.76
N ASN A 160 -0.84 5.75 -10.27
CA ASN A 160 0.52 5.40 -10.72
C ASN A 160 0.88 3.94 -10.39
N MET A 161 0.56 3.46 -9.19
CA MET A 161 0.81 2.04 -8.81
C MET A 161 0.00 1.04 -9.65
N SER A 162 -1.10 1.47 -10.26
CA SER A 162 -1.92 0.61 -11.11
C SER A 162 -1.38 0.42 -12.52
N GLN A 163 -0.33 1.16 -12.92
CA GLN A 163 0.18 1.13 -14.30
C GLN A 163 0.68 -0.25 -14.73
N ASP A 164 1.19 -1.06 -13.81
CA ASP A 164 1.69 -2.41 -14.09
C ASP A 164 0.70 -3.52 -13.70
N GLN A 165 -0.58 -3.17 -13.45
CA GLN A 165 -1.60 -4.10 -12.99
C GLN A 165 -2.67 -4.35 -14.05
N SER A 166 -3.07 -5.62 -14.20
CA SER A 166 -4.23 -6.02 -15.01
C SER A 166 -5.50 -5.97 -14.18
N LEU A 167 -6.35 -4.97 -14.41
CA LEU A 167 -7.62 -4.74 -13.69
C LEU A 167 -8.80 -4.78 -14.68
N SER A 168 -9.91 -5.43 -14.28
CA SER A 168 -11.13 -5.51 -15.10
C SER A 168 -12.25 -4.63 -14.55
N HIS A 169 -12.25 -4.40 -13.23
CA HIS A 169 -13.28 -3.66 -12.52
C HIS A 169 -12.62 -2.61 -11.62
N VAL A 170 -12.65 -1.36 -12.06
CA VAL A 170 -12.00 -0.24 -11.38
C VAL A 170 -13.04 0.75 -10.90
N ARG A 171 -12.89 1.16 -9.64
CA ARG A 171 -13.60 2.32 -9.08
C ARG A 171 -12.60 3.47 -8.95
N LEU A 172 -12.81 4.54 -9.70
CA LEU A 172 -11.99 5.74 -9.62
C LEU A 172 -12.57 6.68 -8.57
N TYR A 173 -11.81 6.98 -7.53
CA TYR A 173 -12.19 7.88 -6.43
C TYR A 173 -11.40 9.18 -6.51
N LEU A 174 -12.11 10.28 -6.76
CA LEU A 174 -11.55 11.62 -6.97
C LEU A 174 -12.11 12.58 -5.91
N PRO A 175 -11.54 12.60 -4.69
CA PRO A 175 -12.02 13.45 -3.61
C PRO A 175 -11.71 14.94 -3.79
N LYS A 176 -10.80 15.27 -4.72
CA LYS A 176 -10.48 16.62 -5.16
C LYS A 176 -10.23 16.57 -6.67
N SER A 177 -10.49 17.68 -7.38
CA SER A 177 -10.13 17.80 -8.80
C SER A 177 -8.66 17.46 -9.01
N MET A 178 -8.35 16.69 -10.06
CA MET A 178 -7.01 16.14 -10.28
C MET A 178 -6.01 17.24 -10.65
N PHE A 179 -4.88 17.27 -9.95
CA PHE A 179 -3.85 18.29 -10.11
C PHE A 179 -2.69 17.89 -11.03
N ILE A 180 -2.70 16.68 -11.61
CA ILE A 180 -1.56 16.17 -12.38
C ILE A 180 -2.00 15.73 -13.78
N TYR A 181 -1.30 16.26 -14.78
CA TYR A 181 -1.46 15.95 -16.20
C TYR A 181 -1.48 14.42 -16.46
N GLY A 182 -2.40 13.97 -17.30
CA GLY A 182 -2.45 12.58 -17.76
C GLY A 182 -2.95 11.55 -16.74
N GLN A 183 -3.14 11.89 -15.45
CA GLN A 183 -3.61 10.91 -14.45
C GLN A 183 -5.01 10.37 -14.73
N LEU A 184 -5.94 11.23 -15.19
CA LEU A 184 -7.28 10.79 -15.56
C LEU A 184 -7.20 9.82 -16.75
N TYR A 185 -6.39 10.15 -17.75
CA TYR A 185 -6.18 9.28 -18.92
C TYR A 185 -5.59 7.93 -18.51
N VAL A 186 -4.56 7.94 -17.66
CA VAL A 186 -3.95 6.70 -17.13
C VAL A 186 -4.98 5.87 -16.39
N ALA A 187 -5.81 6.47 -15.53
CA ALA A 187 -6.84 5.74 -14.79
C ALA A 187 -7.91 5.13 -15.70
N LEU A 188 -8.38 5.90 -16.70
CA LEU A 188 -9.39 5.43 -17.66
C LEU A 188 -8.84 4.33 -18.58
N SER A 189 -7.58 4.40 -19.00
CA SER A 189 -6.95 3.40 -19.85
C SER A 189 -6.74 2.04 -19.16
N ARG A 190 -6.83 1.98 -17.82
CA ARG A 190 -6.74 0.70 -17.09
C ARG A 190 -7.96 -0.19 -17.22
N VAL A 191 -9.10 0.33 -17.68
CA VAL A 191 -10.34 -0.45 -17.72
C VAL A 191 -10.63 -0.95 -19.13
N LYS A 192 -10.74 -2.27 -19.27
CA LYS A 192 -11.03 -2.93 -20.56
C LYS A 192 -12.44 -2.65 -21.11
N SER A 193 -13.38 -2.23 -20.27
CA SER A 193 -14.76 -1.94 -20.69
C SER A 193 -15.40 -0.84 -19.84
N ARG A 194 -16.33 -0.09 -20.43
CA ARG A 194 -17.14 0.91 -19.72
C ARG A 194 -17.91 0.32 -18.53
N SER A 195 -18.37 -0.94 -18.65
CA SER A 195 -19.09 -1.63 -17.58
C SER A 195 -18.22 -1.89 -16.34
N GLY A 196 -16.91 -2.07 -16.55
CA GLY A 196 -15.92 -2.27 -15.50
C GLY A 196 -15.51 -0.97 -14.78
N LEU A 197 -15.92 0.20 -15.26
CA LEU A 197 -15.55 1.49 -14.68
C LEU A 197 -16.71 2.10 -13.90
N ARG A 198 -16.41 2.58 -12.69
CA ARG A 198 -17.25 3.49 -11.92
C ARG A 198 -16.40 4.66 -11.44
N VAL A 199 -16.90 5.88 -11.55
CA VAL A 199 -16.17 7.09 -11.14
C VAL A 199 -17.00 7.81 -10.07
N LEU A 200 -16.35 8.15 -8.95
CA LEU A 200 -16.89 9.01 -7.91
C LEU A 200 -16.03 10.26 -7.84
N ILE A 201 -16.62 11.40 -8.15
CA ILE A 201 -15.99 12.73 -8.08
C ILE A 201 -16.67 13.49 -6.95
N LEU A 202 -15.89 14.08 -6.05
CA LEU A 202 -16.42 14.93 -4.99
C LEU A 202 -16.01 16.39 -5.23
N ASN A 203 -16.86 17.33 -4.80
CA ASN A 203 -16.51 18.74 -4.66
C ASN A 203 -15.77 18.98 -3.32
N GLU A 204 -15.40 20.23 -3.04
CA GLU A 204 -14.67 20.58 -1.80
C GLU A 204 -15.46 20.30 -0.52
N ASP A 205 -16.80 20.34 -0.61
CA ASP A 205 -17.72 20.01 0.49
C ASP A 205 -17.95 18.50 0.66
N GLY A 206 -17.33 17.65 -0.19
CA GLY A 206 -17.51 16.21 -0.16
C GLY A 206 -18.78 15.70 -0.86
N ASN A 207 -19.52 16.57 -1.55
CA ASN A 207 -20.71 16.23 -2.31
C ASN A 207 -20.36 15.66 -3.70
N PRO A 208 -21.10 14.66 -4.21
CA PRO A 208 -20.88 14.12 -5.54
C PRO A 208 -21.03 15.18 -6.64
N LYS A 209 -20.10 15.18 -7.60
CA LYS A 209 -20.10 16.04 -8.79
C LYS A 209 -20.09 15.19 -10.06
N SER A 210 -20.68 15.70 -11.14
CA SER A 210 -20.75 15.00 -12.44
C SER A 210 -19.56 15.29 -13.37
N SER A 211 -18.71 16.27 -13.04
CA SER A 211 -17.60 16.71 -13.89
C SER A 211 -16.35 17.09 -13.08
N THR A 212 -15.18 16.93 -13.69
CA THR A 212 -13.88 17.36 -13.13
C THR A 212 -13.04 17.99 -14.24
N THR A 213 -12.13 18.88 -13.87
CA THR A 213 -11.22 19.55 -14.80
C THR A 213 -10.05 18.62 -15.12
N ASN A 214 -9.77 18.43 -16.41
CA ASN A 214 -8.56 17.73 -16.86
C ASN A 214 -7.54 18.77 -17.32
N VAL A 215 -6.41 18.87 -16.63
CA VAL A 215 -5.32 19.78 -17.01
C VAL A 215 -4.49 19.12 -18.10
N VAL A 216 -4.42 19.75 -19.28
CA VAL A 216 -3.63 19.31 -20.44
C VAL A 216 -2.56 20.36 -20.74
N TYR A 217 -1.27 20.03 -20.60
CA TYR A 217 -0.16 20.83 -21.11
C TYR A 217 0.07 20.47 -22.58
N ASN A 218 0.23 21.50 -23.41
CA ASN A 218 0.60 21.40 -24.82
C ASN A 218 2.10 21.68 -24.99
#